data_AF-A0A812MJ74-F1
#
_entry.id   AF-A0A812MJ74-F1
#
_cell.length_a   1.000
_cell.length_b   1.000
_cell.length_c   1.000
_cell.angle_alpha   90.00
_cell.angle_beta   90.00
_cell.angle_gamma   90.00
#
_symmetry.space_group_name_H-M   'P 1'
#
loop_
_entity.id
_entity.type
_entity.pdbx_description
1 polymer ?
#
loop_
_entity_poly.entity_id
_entity_poly.type
_entity_poly.pdbx_seq_one_letter_code
_entity_poly.pdbx_strand_id
1 'polypeptide(L)'
;MSGAKRPAPKEAAELAPSNIYEWDPARVAEFLTSLSLDRWKPLFEEVDGATLTELSDADLKEIGCTELLPRKKLLGHIAKLKITASE
;
A
#
# COMPACT_ATOMS: atom_id res chain seq x y z
N MET A 1 30.37 17.99 -12.00
CA MET A 1 28.95 17.58 -11.88
C MET A 1 28.88 16.08 -12.07
N SER A 2 28.82 15.31 -10.96
CA SER A 2 28.71 13.86 -11.02
C SER A 2 27.32 13.49 -10.51
N GLY A 3 26.41 13.22 -11.46
CA GLY A 3 25.06 12.78 -11.15
C GLY A 3 25.12 11.36 -10.61
N ALA A 4 24.66 11.17 -9.37
CA ALA A 4 24.43 9.85 -8.82
C ALA A 4 23.46 9.08 -9.74
N LYS A 5 23.98 8.00 -10.31
CA LYS A 5 23.29 7.11 -11.22
C LYS A 5 22.22 6.37 -10.42
N ARG A 6 20.97 6.84 -10.49
CA ARG A 6 19.81 6.07 -10.01
C ARG A 6 19.85 4.71 -10.73
N PRO A 7 19.84 3.57 -10.02
CA PRO A 7 19.75 2.28 -10.67
C PRO A 7 18.43 2.15 -11.45
N ALA A 8 18.51 1.46 -12.58
CA ALA A 8 17.45 1.27 -13.56
C ALA A 8 16.42 0.21 -13.11
N PRO A 9 15.17 0.24 -13.63
CA PRO A 9 14.02 -0.52 -13.14
C PRO A 9 14.02 -1.97 -13.65
N LYS A 10 14.98 -2.78 -13.20
CA LYS A 10 15.02 -4.23 -13.48
C LYS A 10 14.34 -5.08 -12.40
N GLU A 11 13.73 -4.46 -11.40
CA GLU A 11 13.03 -5.11 -10.29
C GLU A 11 11.51 -5.01 -10.42
N ALA A 12 11.01 -5.04 -11.66
CA ALA A 12 9.64 -5.44 -11.97
C ALA A 12 9.47 -6.97 -11.80
N ALA A 13 10.14 -7.54 -10.80
CA ALA A 13 10.08 -8.95 -10.47
C ALA A 13 8.70 -9.22 -9.86
N GLU A 14 7.92 -9.95 -10.65
CA GLU A 14 6.85 -10.83 -10.20
C GLU A 14 5.56 -10.15 -9.71
N LEU A 15 4.71 -9.90 -10.71
CA LEU A 15 3.26 -9.64 -10.62
C LEU A 15 2.46 -10.86 -10.07
N ALA A 16 3.02 -11.64 -9.14
CA ALA A 16 2.19 -12.40 -8.23
C ALA A 16 1.64 -11.40 -7.18
N PRO A 17 0.44 -11.59 -6.62
CA PRO A 17 0.12 -10.92 -5.37
C PRO A 17 1.13 -11.43 -4.33
N SER A 18 2.23 -10.70 -4.14
CA SER A 18 3.14 -10.95 -3.03
C SER A 18 2.31 -10.90 -1.76
N ASN A 19 2.56 -11.84 -0.86
CA ASN A 19 1.88 -11.94 0.42
C ASN A 19 1.82 -10.54 1.07
N ILE A 20 0.61 -10.01 1.30
CA ILE A 20 0.44 -8.65 1.82
C ILE A 20 1.13 -8.47 3.17
N TYR A 21 1.32 -9.54 3.96
CA TYR A 21 2.02 -9.46 5.24
C TYR A 21 3.54 -9.24 5.10
N GLU A 22 4.10 -9.39 3.89
CA GLU A 22 5.53 -9.23 3.61
C GLU A 22 5.86 -7.91 2.88
N TRP A 23 4.87 -7.04 2.67
CA TRP A 23 5.09 -5.79 1.96
C TRP A 23 5.87 -4.79 2.81
N ASP A 24 6.86 -4.15 2.19
CA ASP A 24 7.51 -2.97 2.74
C ASP A 24 6.68 -1.69 2.45
N PRO A 25 7.07 -0.53 3.03
CA PRO A 25 6.36 0.72 2.78
C PRO A 25 6.37 1.18 1.31
N ALA A 26 7.41 0.83 0.54
CA ALA A 26 7.46 1.16 -0.89
C ALA A 26 6.37 0.42 -1.66
N ARG A 27 6.16 -0.85 -1.36
CA ARG A 27 5.09 -1.67 -1.95
C ARG A 27 3.70 -1.19 -1.53
N VAL A 28 3.53 -0.74 -0.28
CA VAL A 28 2.29 -0.09 0.16
C VAL A 28 2.01 1.17 -0.65
N ALA A 29 3.02 2.00 -0.93
CA ALA A 29 2.86 3.18 -1.76
C ALA A 29 2.47 2.84 -3.22
N GLU A 30 3.07 1.81 -3.81
CA GLU A 30 2.67 1.30 -5.14
C GLU A 30 1.22 0.81 -5.16
N PHE A 31 0.82 0.08 -4.11
CA PHE A 31 -0.55 -0.36 -3.94
C PHE A 31 -1.53 0.82 -3.89
N LEU A 32 -1.22 1.88 -3.14
CA LEU A 32 -2.03 3.09 -3.10
C LEU A 32 -2.14 3.76 -4.49
N THR A 33 -1.05 3.79 -5.28
CA THR A 33 -1.11 4.25 -6.69
C THR A 33 -2.03 3.40 -7.54
N SER A 34 -1.94 2.06 -7.41
CA SER A 34 -2.78 1.15 -8.20
C SER A 34 -4.29 1.39 -7.94
N LEU A 35 -4.63 1.91 -6.76
CA LEU A 35 -5.99 2.27 -6.37
C LEU A 35 -6.36 3.72 -6.70
N SER A 36 -5.47 4.49 -7.33
CA SER A 36 -5.62 5.94 -7.55
C SER A 36 -5.82 6.72 -6.23
N LEU A 37 -5.13 6.29 -5.18
CA LEU A 37 -5.12 6.89 -3.84
C LEU A 37 -3.78 7.59 -3.55
N ASP A 38 -3.07 8.05 -4.59
CA ASP A 38 -1.74 8.67 -4.48
C ASP A 38 -1.66 9.81 -3.47
N ARG A 39 -2.74 10.58 -3.34
CA ARG A 39 -2.84 11.70 -2.38
C ARG A 39 -2.75 11.26 -0.91
N TRP A 40 -2.97 9.98 -0.62
CA TRP A 40 -2.87 9.44 0.73
C TRP A 40 -1.50 8.87 1.06
N LYS A 41 -0.60 8.69 0.08
CA LYS A 41 0.75 8.14 0.33
C LYS A 41 1.50 8.76 1.51
N PRO A 42 1.50 10.09 1.73
CA PRO A 42 2.20 10.68 2.87
C PRO A 42 1.66 10.19 4.23
N LEU A 43 0.42 9.71 4.29
CA LEU A 43 -0.18 9.16 5.50
C LEU A 43 0.27 7.72 5.79
N PHE A 44 0.97 7.08 4.84
CA PHE A 44 1.40 5.68 4.88
C PHE A 44 2.92 5.52 4.68
N GLU A 45 3.71 6.59 4.83
CA GLU A 45 5.15 6.60 4.50
C GLU A 45 5.95 5.53 5.26
N GLU A 46 5.56 5.21 6.50
CA GLU A 46 6.20 4.19 7.35
C GLU A 46 5.30 2.97 7.59
N VAL A 47 4.21 2.83 6.83
CA VAL A 47 3.26 1.72 7.00
C VAL A 47 3.67 0.55 6.13
N ASP A 48 4.02 -0.56 6.76
CA ASP A 48 4.25 -1.84 6.09
C ASP A 48 2.94 -2.63 5.87
N GLY A 49 3.04 -3.76 5.17
CA GLY A 49 1.91 -4.59 4.83
C GLY A 49 1.18 -5.20 6.03
N ALA A 50 1.93 -5.67 7.03
CA ALA A 50 1.36 -6.19 8.26
C ALA A 50 0.53 -5.12 8.99
N THR A 51 1.09 -3.92 9.17
CA THR A 51 0.39 -2.78 9.78
C THR A 51 -0.83 -2.38 8.95
N LEU A 52 -0.69 -2.29 7.63
CA LEU A 52 -1.78 -1.96 6.71
C LEU A 52 -2.98 -2.91 6.87
N THR A 53 -2.72 -4.21 7.09
CA THR A 53 -3.78 -5.21 7.24
C THR A 53 -4.56 -5.14 8.55
N GLU A 54 -4.02 -4.44 9.54
CA GLU A 54 -4.63 -4.26 10.86
C GLU A 54 -5.39 -2.93 11.00
N LEU A 55 -5.22 -2.00 10.06
CA LEU A 55 -5.94 -0.72 10.08
C LEU A 55 -7.45 -0.89 9.91
N SER A 56 -8.20 -0.38 10.89
CA SER A 56 -9.65 -0.30 10.86
C SER A 56 -10.18 0.95 10.15
N ASP A 57 -11.50 1.00 9.93
CA ASP A 57 -12.17 2.22 9.41
C ASP A 57 -11.96 3.44 10.34
N ALA A 58 -11.80 3.20 11.66
CA ALA A 58 -11.54 4.24 12.64
C ALA A 58 -10.09 4.75 12.55
N ASP A 59 -9.10 3.85 12.48
CA ASP A 59 -7.69 4.22 12.37
C ASP A 59 -7.43 5.01 11.09
N LEU A 60 -8.03 4.58 9.96
CA LEU A 60 -7.94 5.30 8.70
C LEU A 60 -8.51 6.73 8.80
N LYS A 61 -9.61 6.93 9.53
CA LYS A 61 -10.13 8.29 9.77
C LYS A 61 -9.19 9.11 10.63
N GLU A 62 -8.61 8.51 11.66
CA GLU A 62 -7.68 9.16 12.59
C GLU A 62 -6.43 9.68 11.87
N ILE A 63 -5.87 8.90 10.94
CA ILE A 63 -4.72 9.34 10.12
C ILE A 63 -5.10 10.28 8.97
N GLY A 64 -6.37 10.68 8.84
CA GLY A 64 -6.82 11.68 7.85
C GLY A 64 -7.45 11.12 6.57
N CYS A 65 -7.69 9.81 6.46
CA CYS A 65 -8.44 9.20 5.36
C CYS A 65 -9.97 9.36 5.55
N THR A 66 -10.45 10.61 5.58
CA THR A 66 -11.82 10.96 6.00
C THR A 66 -12.89 10.65 4.94
N GLU A 67 -12.53 10.65 3.66
CA GLU A 67 -13.47 10.41 2.56
C GLU A 67 -13.98 8.95 2.54
N LEU A 68 -15.31 8.79 2.57
CA LEU A 68 -15.97 7.49 2.71
C LEU A 68 -15.62 6.51 1.56
N LEU A 69 -15.81 6.93 0.31
CA LEU A 69 -15.66 6.03 -0.84
C LEU A 69 -14.20 5.55 -1.02
N PRO A 70 -13.19 6.42 -0.99
CA PRO A 70 -11.78 6.00 -1.02
C PRO A 70 -11.40 5.05 0.12
N ARG A 71 -11.90 5.28 1.34
CA ARG A 71 -11.59 4.44 2.49
C ARG A 71 -12.21 3.06 2.35
N LYS A 72 -13.48 2.98 1.90
CA LYS A 72 -14.14 1.71 1.59
C LYS A 72 -13.46 0.95 0.45
N LYS A 73 -12.95 1.67 -0.56
CA LYS A 73 -12.14 1.07 -1.63
C LYS A 73 -10.88 0.42 -1.06
N LEU A 74 -10.10 1.16 -0.26
CA LEU A 74 -8.87 0.65 0.35
C LEU A 74 -9.13 -0.61 1.21
N LEU A 75 -10.06 -0.53 2.16
CA LEU A 75 -10.43 -1.66 3.03
C LEU A 75 -10.90 -2.88 2.24
N GLY A 76 -11.69 -2.67 1.20
CA GLY A 76 -12.17 -3.76 0.34
C GLY A 76 -11.05 -4.47 -0.42
N HIS A 77 -10.02 -3.73 -0.87
CA HIS A 77 -8.86 -4.33 -1.52
C HIS A 77 -7.93 -5.03 -0.52
N ILE A 78 -7.70 -4.46 0.66
CA ILE A 78 -6.94 -5.10 1.75
C ILE A 78 -7.60 -6.44 2.12
N ALA A 79 -8.92 -6.47 2.31
CA ALA A 79 -9.64 -7.70 2.64
C ALA A 79 -9.45 -8.80 1.58
N LYS A 80 -9.47 -8.45 0.28
CA LYS A 80 -9.19 -9.40 -0.80
C LYS A 80 -7.76 -9.94 -0.73
N LEU A 81 -6.79 -9.07 -0.50
CA LEU A 81 -5.38 -9.46 -0.40
C LEU A 81 -5.10 -10.36 0.82
N LYS A 82 -5.75 -10.11 1.97
CA LYS A 82 -5.67 -10.99 3.15
C LYS A 82 -6.16 -12.41 2.85
N ILE A 83 -7.22 -12.54 2.05
CA ILE A 83 -7.77 -13.85 1.63
C ILE A 83 -6.75 -14.57 0.75
N THR A 84 -6.25 -13.90 -0.29
CA THR A 84 -5.27 -14.50 -1.23
C THR A 84 -3.93 -14.86 -0.57
N ALA A 85 -3.53 -14.13 0.48
CA ALA A 85 -2.31 -14.44 1.23
C ALA A 85 -2.45 -15.61 2.24
N SER A 86 -3.67 -16.08 2.48
CA SER A 86 -3.96 -17.18 3.41
C SER A 86 -4.15 -18.54 2.71
N GLU A 87 -4.03 -18.57 1.38
CA GLU A 87 -4.10 -19.77 0.52
C GLU A 87 -2.70 -20.26 0.15
#